data_AF-A0A921MCY8-F1
#
_entry.id   AF-A0A921MCY8-F1
#
_cell.length_a   1.000
_cell.length_b   1.000
_cell.length_c   1.000
_cell.angle_alpha   90.00
_cell.angle_beta   90.00
_cell.angle_gamma   90.00
#
_symmetry.space_group_name_H-M   'P 1'
#
loop_
_entity.id
_entity.type
_entity.pdbx_description
1 polymer ?
#
loop_
_entity_poly.entity_id
_entity_poly.type
_entity_poly.pdbx_seq_one_letter_code
_entity_poly.pdbx_strand_id
1 'polypeptide(L)'
;MTTHTDSTRTSRTTDATDSHGEFPAPPAPLTALLSQPLSPQQKFKVPKDAWLRRLGEIPEAADALAALPGWINRDDAAEAVRQHWPDSITAAFVSAMVWAYGPKAGYAPYRVLRVLTASKTPDGKTLNDRVTAALERSVEIALTEDAVEAFSYLNDCTHKVRSHQREHADMLVGVDCGRIYGLGPSFFTKWLQVATLAFAPEDRALPRKTTRRPTALIPQYPPAPMWDNQVVVWLADVARSVDQRIFEQERGQTLFSQESPFSPQGPFSPESPFRPGRAADQRRTATVFSGGEGWSPTTPEGDLLRMRVARTDHYARYVSLLSRWGGPHGLDASQVCDRIYRLIRRDGEPRSRVA
;
A
#
# COMPACT_ATOMS: atom_id res chain seq x y z
N MET A 1 -26.53 25.02 -34.42
CA MET A 1 -25.09 24.75 -34.63
C MET A 1 -24.36 25.06 -33.33
N THR A 2 -24.27 24.07 -32.46
CA THR A 2 -23.57 24.16 -31.18
C THR A 2 -22.26 23.41 -31.34
N THR A 3 -21.17 24.16 -31.34
CA THR A 3 -19.81 23.64 -31.46
C THR A 3 -19.41 22.95 -30.16
N HIS A 4 -19.32 21.62 -30.18
CA HIS A 4 -18.65 20.84 -29.14
C HIS A 4 -17.15 21.10 -29.23
N THR A 5 -16.60 21.79 -28.25
CA THR A 5 -15.16 21.85 -27.99
C THR A 5 -14.73 20.50 -27.43
N ASP A 6 -14.13 19.68 -28.29
CA ASP A 6 -13.37 18.49 -27.91
C ASP A 6 -12.14 18.94 -27.12
N SER A 7 -12.22 18.84 -25.79
CA SER A 7 -11.05 18.94 -24.93
C SER A 7 -10.32 17.60 -25.01
N THR A 8 -9.34 17.53 -25.91
CA THR A 8 -8.27 16.52 -25.89
C THR A 8 -7.59 16.57 -24.52
N ARG A 9 -8.03 15.68 -23.62
CA ARG A 9 -7.33 15.35 -22.39
C ARG A 9 -6.04 14.65 -22.81
N THR A 10 -4.96 15.40 -22.97
CA THR A 10 -3.60 14.87 -23.00
C THR A 10 -3.44 14.01 -21.75
N SER A 11 -3.52 12.69 -21.92
CA SER A 11 -3.04 11.72 -20.95
C SER A 11 -1.64 12.17 -20.58
N ARG A 12 -1.50 12.65 -19.36
CA ARG A 12 -0.21 12.93 -18.76
C ARG A 12 0.38 11.56 -18.43
N THR A 13 0.77 10.82 -19.46
CA THR A 13 1.71 9.71 -19.35
C THR A 13 2.96 10.38 -18.82
N THR A 14 3.19 10.24 -17.53
CA THR A 14 4.46 10.63 -16.94
C THR A 14 5.53 9.82 -17.64
N ASP A 15 6.19 10.45 -18.61
CA ASP A 15 7.60 10.20 -19.00
C ASP A 15 8.50 10.51 -17.78
N ALA A 16 8.19 9.87 -16.64
CA ALA A 16 9.15 9.63 -15.59
C ALA A 16 10.07 8.54 -16.14
N THR A 17 10.98 9.00 -16.98
CA THR A 17 12.22 8.35 -17.40
C THR A 17 12.62 7.18 -16.51
N ASP A 18 12.80 6.03 -17.15
CA ASP A 18 13.32 4.71 -16.72
C ASP A 18 14.66 4.73 -15.94
N SER A 19 14.98 5.80 -15.21
CA SER A 19 16.10 5.86 -14.27
C SER A 19 15.69 5.41 -12.87
N HIS A 20 14.63 4.62 -12.73
CA HIS A 20 14.37 3.92 -11.48
C HIS A 20 15.37 2.78 -11.40
N GLY A 21 16.40 2.95 -10.56
CA GLY A 21 17.38 1.91 -10.27
C GLY A 21 16.71 0.56 -10.02
N GLU A 22 17.40 -0.51 -10.37
CA GLU A 22 16.87 -1.86 -10.24
C GLU A 22 16.43 -2.11 -8.79
N PHE A 23 15.16 -2.48 -8.58
CA PHE A 23 14.67 -2.84 -7.26
C PHE A 23 15.49 -4.01 -6.70
N PRO A 24 15.83 -4.00 -5.40
CA PRO A 24 16.51 -5.13 -4.80
C PRO A 24 15.65 -6.40 -4.89
N ALA A 25 16.30 -7.55 -4.95
CA ALA A 25 15.64 -8.85 -4.91
C ALA A 25 14.77 -8.99 -3.63
N PRO A 26 13.65 -9.74 -3.69
CA PRO A 26 12.81 -9.96 -2.51
C PRO A 26 13.63 -10.67 -1.40
N PRO A 27 13.34 -10.38 -0.12
CA PRO A 27 14.01 -11.06 0.98
C PRO A 27 13.69 -12.56 0.96
N ALA A 28 14.65 -13.40 1.37
CA ALA A 28 14.54 -14.86 1.25
C ALA A 28 13.23 -15.48 1.81
N PRO A 29 12.69 -15.03 2.98
CA PRO A 29 11.40 -15.52 3.47
C PRO A 29 10.23 -15.22 2.52
N LEU A 30 10.25 -14.08 1.83
CA LEU A 30 9.25 -13.75 0.83
C LEU A 30 9.45 -14.59 -0.43
N THR A 31 10.68 -14.75 -0.91
CA THR A 31 11.00 -15.62 -2.06
C THR A 31 10.48 -17.03 -1.89
N ALA A 32 10.62 -17.61 -0.70
CA ALA A 32 10.09 -18.94 -0.39
C ALA A 32 8.55 -19.00 -0.54
N LEU A 33 7.83 -17.95 -0.14
CA LEU A 33 6.38 -17.86 -0.26
C LEU A 33 5.89 -17.54 -1.68
N LEU A 34 6.68 -16.81 -2.49
CA LEU A 34 6.30 -16.47 -3.86
C LEU A 34 6.19 -17.72 -4.75
N SER A 35 7.00 -18.74 -4.49
CA SER A 35 6.97 -20.01 -5.22
C SER A 35 5.89 -21.01 -4.74
N GLN A 36 5.06 -20.63 -3.75
CA GLN A 36 4.08 -21.53 -3.14
C GLN A 36 2.64 -21.01 -3.32
N PRO A 37 1.64 -21.91 -3.44
CA PRO A 37 0.24 -21.53 -3.29
C PRO A 37 0.02 -20.88 -1.92
N LEU A 38 -0.77 -19.80 -1.89
CA LEU A 38 -1.08 -19.12 -0.64
C LEU A 38 -2.26 -19.81 0.04
N SER A 39 -2.04 -20.34 1.25
CA SER A 39 -3.15 -20.81 2.08
C SER A 39 -4.18 -19.70 2.33
N PRO A 40 -5.47 -20.03 2.51
CA PRO A 40 -6.47 -19.04 2.88
C PRO A 40 -6.11 -18.26 4.15
N GLN A 41 -6.58 -17.03 4.26
CA GLN A 41 -6.42 -16.22 5.47
C GLN A 41 -7.21 -16.85 6.63
N GLN A 42 -6.64 -16.85 7.84
CA GLN A 42 -7.35 -17.33 9.03
C GLN A 42 -8.62 -16.50 9.27
N LYS A 43 -9.77 -17.17 9.39
CA LYS A 43 -11.03 -16.53 9.78
C LYS A 43 -10.96 -16.02 11.23
N PHE A 44 -11.66 -14.93 11.49
CA PHE A 44 -11.83 -14.40 12.84
C PHE A 44 -13.31 -14.11 13.15
N LYS A 45 -13.68 -14.17 14.42
CA LYS A 45 -15.06 -13.91 14.88
C LYS A 45 -15.42 -12.45 14.67
N VAL A 46 -16.55 -12.18 14.01
CA VAL A 46 -17.08 -10.84 13.81
C VAL A 46 -17.72 -10.33 15.11
N PRO A 47 -17.28 -9.20 15.67
CA PRO A 47 -17.90 -8.60 16.85
C PRO A 47 -19.19 -7.82 16.49
N LYS A 48 -20.21 -8.51 15.95
CA LYS A 48 -21.43 -7.90 15.37
C LYS A 48 -22.10 -6.88 16.30
N ASP A 49 -22.30 -7.22 17.57
CA ASP A 49 -22.95 -6.33 18.54
C ASP A 49 -22.22 -5.00 18.71
N ALA A 50 -20.87 -5.01 18.65
CA ALA A 50 -20.10 -3.78 18.76
C ALA A 50 -20.30 -2.86 17.54
N TRP A 51 -20.44 -3.45 16.34
CA TRP A 51 -20.72 -2.73 15.12
C TRP A 51 -22.17 -2.23 15.06
N LEU A 52 -23.14 -3.09 15.39
CA LEU A 52 -24.58 -2.75 15.40
C LEU A 52 -24.90 -1.63 16.40
N ARG A 53 -24.24 -1.57 17.57
CA ARG A 53 -24.41 -0.46 18.51
C ARG A 53 -24.10 0.93 17.95
N ARG A 54 -23.33 1.02 16.87
CA ARG A 54 -22.94 2.31 16.24
C ARG A 54 -23.54 2.49 14.86
N LEU A 55 -23.69 1.43 14.08
CA LEU A 55 -24.18 1.50 12.71
C LEU A 55 -25.62 1.00 12.55
N GLY A 56 -26.26 0.52 13.62
CA GLY A 56 -27.60 -0.07 13.56
C GLY A 56 -28.72 0.91 13.17
N GLU A 57 -28.47 2.21 13.29
CA GLU A 57 -29.40 3.25 12.83
C GLU A 57 -29.30 3.54 11.32
N ILE A 58 -28.29 2.99 10.64
CA ILE A 58 -28.14 3.06 9.18
C ILE A 58 -28.65 1.73 8.62
N PRO A 59 -29.84 1.68 7.99
CA PRO A 59 -30.47 0.44 7.56
C PRO A 59 -29.54 -0.43 6.71
N GLU A 60 -28.86 0.16 5.72
CA GLU A 60 -27.97 -0.57 4.82
C GLU A 60 -26.77 -1.19 5.55
N ALA A 61 -26.25 -0.52 6.58
CA ALA A 61 -25.16 -1.04 7.38
C ALA A 61 -25.63 -2.14 8.34
N ALA A 62 -26.82 -1.99 8.93
CA ALA A 62 -27.43 -2.99 9.78
C ALA A 62 -27.69 -4.29 9.00
N ASP A 63 -28.25 -4.18 7.79
CA ASP A 63 -28.51 -5.31 6.90
C ASP A 63 -27.21 -6.03 6.50
N ALA A 64 -26.15 -5.28 6.15
CA ALA A 64 -24.84 -5.84 5.87
C ALA A 64 -24.29 -6.64 7.06
N LEU A 65 -24.35 -6.06 8.27
CA LEU A 65 -23.88 -6.71 9.50
C LEU A 65 -24.70 -7.96 9.84
N ALA A 66 -26.01 -7.94 9.58
CA ALA A 66 -26.87 -9.10 9.75
C ALA A 66 -26.48 -10.24 8.79
N ALA A 67 -26.23 -9.91 7.52
CA ALA A 67 -25.89 -10.87 6.46
C ALA A 67 -24.49 -11.49 6.60
N LEU A 68 -23.51 -10.77 7.19
CA LEU A 68 -22.15 -11.31 7.37
C LEU A 68 -22.15 -12.62 8.18
N PRO A 69 -21.30 -13.61 7.86
CA PRO A 69 -21.17 -14.79 8.70
C PRO A 69 -20.56 -14.43 10.07
N GLY A 70 -20.74 -15.29 11.07
CA GLY A 70 -20.19 -15.08 12.42
C GLY A 70 -18.65 -15.09 12.47
N TRP A 71 -18.01 -15.67 11.45
CA TRP A 71 -16.57 -15.71 11.24
C TRP A 71 -16.26 -15.33 9.80
N ILE A 72 -15.35 -14.39 9.61
CA ILE A 72 -14.95 -13.92 8.27
C ILE A 72 -13.43 -13.99 8.09
N ASN A 73 -13.02 -14.21 6.85
CA ASN A 73 -11.71 -13.80 6.33
C ASN A 73 -11.90 -12.77 5.21
N ARG A 74 -10.85 -12.51 4.44
CA ARG A 74 -10.89 -11.58 3.32
C ARG A 74 -11.85 -12.00 2.21
N ASP A 75 -11.85 -13.29 1.86
CA ASP A 75 -12.64 -13.79 0.74
C ASP A 75 -14.14 -13.74 1.09
N ASP A 76 -14.50 -14.04 2.35
CA ASP A 76 -15.86 -13.81 2.87
C ASP A 76 -16.27 -12.32 2.78
N ALA A 77 -15.33 -11.39 3.01
CA ALA A 77 -15.60 -9.95 2.90
C ALA A 77 -15.72 -9.47 1.45
N ALA A 78 -14.92 -10.02 0.53
CA ALA A 78 -15.03 -9.74 -0.89
C ALA A 78 -16.36 -10.26 -1.47
N GLU A 79 -16.79 -11.45 -1.04
CA GLU A 79 -18.10 -11.99 -1.39
C GLU A 79 -19.23 -11.11 -0.82
N ALA A 80 -19.14 -10.65 0.42
CA ALA A 80 -20.12 -9.72 0.97
C ALA A 80 -20.16 -8.39 0.21
N VAL A 81 -19.01 -7.85 -0.22
CA VAL A 81 -18.97 -6.67 -1.10
C VAL A 81 -19.66 -6.96 -2.43
N ARG A 82 -19.39 -8.11 -3.06
CA ARG A 82 -20.00 -8.53 -4.33
C ARG A 82 -21.52 -8.61 -4.24
N GLN A 83 -22.06 -9.14 -3.16
CA GLN A 83 -23.50 -9.30 -2.94
C GLN A 83 -24.23 -7.97 -2.80
N HIS A 84 -23.57 -6.96 -2.22
CA HIS A 84 -24.17 -5.63 -2.03
C HIS A 84 -23.92 -4.69 -3.21
N TRP A 85 -22.94 -4.96 -4.07
CA TRP A 85 -22.61 -4.08 -5.18
C TRP A 85 -23.45 -4.35 -6.44
N PRO A 86 -23.93 -3.31 -7.16
CA PRO A 86 -23.80 -1.88 -6.89
C PRO A 86 -24.95 -1.30 -6.03
N ASP A 87 -25.88 -2.14 -5.59
CA ASP A 87 -27.16 -1.71 -5.01
C ASP A 87 -27.00 -0.96 -3.68
N SER A 88 -25.96 -1.27 -2.90
CA SER A 88 -25.61 -0.56 -1.66
C SER A 88 -24.09 -0.49 -1.43
N ILE A 89 -23.51 0.63 -1.83
CA ILE A 89 -22.08 0.95 -1.60
C ILE A 89 -21.79 1.04 -0.09
N THR A 90 -22.73 1.54 0.71
CA THR A 90 -22.63 1.61 2.16
C THR A 90 -22.47 0.21 2.77
N ALA A 91 -23.32 -0.74 2.38
CA ALA A 91 -23.25 -2.12 2.86
C ALA A 91 -21.94 -2.80 2.44
N ALA A 92 -21.53 -2.63 1.18
CA ALA A 92 -20.25 -3.13 0.68
C ALA A 92 -19.06 -2.56 1.49
N PHE A 93 -19.03 -1.25 1.69
CA PHE A 93 -17.96 -0.59 2.45
C PHE A 93 -17.91 -1.07 3.90
N VAL A 94 -19.05 -1.20 4.57
CA VAL A 94 -19.12 -1.71 5.95
C VAL A 94 -18.57 -3.13 6.03
N SER A 95 -18.95 -4.03 5.12
CA SER A 95 -18.44 -5.40 5.04
C SER A 95 -16.91 -5.45 4.90
N ALA A 96 -16.35 -4.63 4.00
CA ALA A 96 -14.90 -4.51 3.85
C ALA A 96 -14.22 -3.98 5.12
N MET A 97 -14.84 -3.01 5.81
CA MET A 97 -14.26 -2.43 7.03
C MET A 97 -14.32 -3.37 8.22
N VAL A 98 -15.37 -4.18 8.36
CA VAL A 98 -15.42 -5.23 9.40
C VAL A 98 -14.22 -6.17 9.26
N TRP A 99 -13.87 -6.56 8.04
CA TRP A 99 -12.64 -7.30 7.76
C TRP A 99 -11.38 -6.51 8.09
N ALA A 100 -11.28 -5.28 7.56
CA ALA A 100 -10.08 -4.44 7.64
C ALA A 100 -9.59 -4.15 9.07
N TYR A 101 -10.53 -4.06 10.02
CA TYR A 101 -10.27 -3.83 11.44
C TYR A 101 -10.05 -5.11 12.26
N GLY A 102 -10.52 -6.26 11.78
CA GLY A 102 -10.28 -7.54 12.42
C GLY A 102 -11.18 -7.81 13.65
N PRO A 103 -10.78 -8.75 14.52
CA PRO A 103 -11.63 -9.26 15.60
C PRO A 103 -11.89 -8.25 16.73
N LYS A 104 -11.10 -7.18 16.81
CA LYS A 104 -11.20 -6.16 17.86
C LYS A 104 -11.84 -4.90 17.27
N ALA A 105 -13.16 -4.80 17.36
CA ALA A 105 -13.89 -3.63 16.87
C ALA A 105 -13.37 -2.32 17.48
N GLY A 106 -13.33 -2.20 18.82
CA GLY A 106 -12.84 -1.00 19.50
C GLY A 106 -13.47 0.30 18.93
N TYR A 107 -12.63 1.22 18.48
CA TYR A 107 -13.03 2.50 17.88
C TYR A 107 -13.48 2.38 16.40
N ALA A 108 -13.39 1.20 15.79
CA ALA A 108 -13.67 0.99 14.36
C ALA A 108 -15.08 1.38 13.94
N PRO A 109 -16.17 0.93 14.61
CA PRO A 109 -17.52 1.24 14.15
C PRO A 109 -17.80 2.75 14.17
N TYR A 110 -17.29 3.45 15.20
CA TYR A 110 -17.38 4.89 15.28
C TYR A 110 -16.58 5.59 14.17
N ARG A 111 -15.37 5.10 13.83
CA ARG A 111 -14.61 5.68 12.70
C ARG A 111 -15.32 5.47 11.37
N VAL A 112 -15.89 4.29 11.13
CA VAL A 112 -16.68 4.00 9.92
C VAL A 112 -17.91 4.90 9.84
N LEU A 113 -18.61 5.10 10.95
CA LEU A 113 -19.74 6.04 11.02
C LEU A 113 -19.31 7.48 10.69
N ARG A 114 -18.15 7.93 11.18
CA ARG A 114 -17.56 9.24 10.83
C ARG A 114 -17.21 9.37 9.35
N VAL A 115 -16.76 8.28 8.73
CA VAL A 115 -16.46 8.23 7.29
C VAL A 115 -17.75 8.38 6.51
N LEU A 116 -18.75 7.53 6.78
CA LEU A 116 -20.03 7.48 6.06
C LEU A 116 -20.84 8.78 6.17
N THR A 117 -20.73 9.49 7.29
CA THR A 117 -21.41 10.77 7.53
C THR A 117 -20.54 11.99 7.19
N ALA A 118 -19.26 11.78 6.83
CA ALA A 118 -18.24 12.82 6.69
C ALA A 118 -18.11 13.77 7.91
N SER A 119 -18.49 13.34 9.11
CA SER A 119 -18.62 14.21 10.29
C SER A 119 -17.59 13.91 11.40
N LYS A 120 -17.22 14.95 12.17
CA LYS A 120 -16.45 14.77 13.42
C LYS A 120 -17.31 14.19 14.54
N THR A 121 -18.59 14.55 14.55
CA THR A 121 -19.61 14.18 15.54
C THR A 121 -20.76 13.54 14.76
N PRO A 122 -20.66 12.24 14.47
CA PRO A 122 -21.53 11.62 13.47
C PRO A 122 -22.86 11.12 14.05
N ASP A 123 -23.03 11.12 15.38
CA ASP A 123 -24.27 10.70 16.03
C ASP A 123 -25.43 11.59 15.56
N GLY A 124 -26.53 10.98 15.12
CA GLY A 124 -27.71 11.66 14.56
C GLY A 124 -27.49 12.29 13.17
N LYS A 125 -26.35 12.06 12.51
CA LYS A 125 -26.10 12.51 11.14
C LYS A 125 -26.54 11.47 10.13
N THR A 126 -27.02 11.94 8.99
CA THR A 126 -27.39 11.10 7.84
C THR A 126 -26.15 10.68 7.06
N LEU A 127 -26.29 9.65 6.22
CA LEU A 127 -25.29 9.30 5.23
C LEU A 127 -24.98 10.50 4.32
N ASN A 128 -23.72 10.60 3.90
CA ASN A 128 -23.27 11.62 2.98
C ASN A 128 -23.15 11.03 1.57
N ASP A 129 -24.02 11.46 0.65
CA ASP A 129 -24.07 10.95 -0.73
C ASP A 129 -22.73 11.09 -1.48
N ARG A 130 -21.93 12.12 -1.16
CA ARG A 130 -20.61 12.30 -1.76
C ARG A 130 -19.62 11.23 -1.32
N VAL A 131 -19.74 10.74 -0.07
CA VAL A 131 -18.90 9.64 0.42
C VAL A 131 -19.24 8.37 -0.36
N THR A 132 -20.52 8.07 -0.53
CA THR A 132 -21.01 6.94 -1.32
C THR A 132 -20.50 7.02 -2.77
N ALA A 133 -20.66 8.18 -3.42
CA ALA A 133 -20.18 8.39 -4.78
C ALA A 133 -18.64 8.30 -4.91
N ALA A 134 -17.89 8.80 -3.93
CA ALA A 134 -16.42 8.71 -3.93
C ALA A 134 -15.92 7.27 -3.70
N LEU A 135 -16.61 6.50 -2.84
CA LEU A 135 -16.31 5.08 -2.66
C LEU A 135 -16.61 4.28 -3.93
N GLU A 136 -17.74 4.55 -4.59
CA GLU A 136 -18.09 3.91 -5.86
C GLU A 136 -17.05 4.23 -6.94
N ARG A 137 -16.80 5.53 -7.16
CA ARG A 137 -15.90 6.02 -8.19
C ARG A 137 -14.47 5.52 -8.01
N SER A 138 -13.98 5.41 -6.77
CA SER A 138 -12.62 4.93 -6.52
C SER A 138 -12.43 3.46 -6.91
N VAL A 139 -13.47 2.64 -6.78
CA VAL A 139 -13.45 1.24 -7.26
C VAL A 139 -13.51 1.19 -8.78
N GLU A 140 -14.34 2.03 -9.42
CA GLU A 140 -14.37 2.14 -10.88
C GLU A 140 -13.00 2.50 -11.46
N ILE A 141 -12.35 3.53 -10.92
CA ILE A 141 -11.01 3.95 -11.33
C ILE A 141 -10.02 2.79 -11.11
N ALA A 142 -10.06 2.11 -9.96
CA ALA A 142 -9.17 0.99 -9.68
C ALA A 142 -9.29 -0.15 -10.70
N LEU A 143 -10.50 -0.40 -11.20
CA LEU A 143 -10.78 -1.48 -12.14
C LEU A 143 -10.54 -1.09 -13.60
N THR A 144 -10.52 0.21 -13.94
CA THR A 144 -10.50 0.70 -15.34
C THR A 144 -9.29 1.56 -15.69
N GLU A 145 -8.61 2.15 -14.73
CA GLU A 145 -7.43 3.02 -14.94
C GLU A 145 -6.20 2.46 -14.22
N ASP A 146 -6.32 2.09 -12.93
CA ASP A 146 -5.45 1.21 -12.12
C ASP A 146 -5.56 1.57 -10.62
N ALA A 147 -4.87 0.80 -9.76
CA ALA A 147 -4.83 1.04 -8.32
C ALA A 147 -4.18 2.39 -7.93
N VAL A 148 -3.19 2.87 -8.68
CA VAL A 148 -2.43 4.10 -8.38
C VAL A 148 -3.30 5.32 -8.62
N GLU A 149 -4.06 5.36 -9.71
CA GLU A 149 -5.02 6.42 -10.00
C GLU A 149 -6.15 6.44 -8.96
N ALA A 150 -6.64 5.26 -8.55
CA ALA A 150 -7.64 5.19 -7.47
C ALA A 150 -7.09 5.69 -6.13
N PHE A 151 -5.83 5.38 -5.82
CA PHE A 151 -5.13 5.93 -4.66
C PHE A 151 -5.01 7.46 -4.77
N SER A 152 -4.57 7.98 -5.91
CA SER A 152 -4.41 9.41 -6.15
C SER A 152 -5.74 10.14 -6.00
N TYR A 153 -6.82 9.59 -6.57
CA TYR A 153 -8.17 10.13 -6.46
C TYR A 153 -8.62 10.31 -4.98
N LEU A 154 -8.36 9.32 -4.13
CA LEU A 154 -8.72 9.36 -2.71
C LEU A 154 -7.73 10.18 -1.84
N ASN A 155 -6.47 10.31 -2.27
CA ASN A 155 -5.39 10.89 -1.46
C ASN A 155 -5.02 12.33 -1.84
N ASP A 156 -4.77 12.56 -3.13
CA ASP A 156 -4.11 13.75 -3.66
C ASP A 156 -5.08 14.85 -4.04
N CYS A 157 -6.37 14.61 -3.89
CA CYS A 157 -7.36 15.65 -4.10
C CYS A 157 -7.16 16.75 -3.04
N THR A 158 -6.30 17.71 -3.38
CA THR A 158 -6.02 18.93 -2.66
C THR A 158 -6.70 20.05 -3.42
N HIS A 159 -8.01 20.21 -3.26
CA HIS A 159 -8.52 21.56 -3.41
C HIS A 159 -7.80 22.40 -2.36
N LYS A 160 -7.04 23.38 -2.86
CA LYS A 160 -6.17 24.31 -2.14
C LYS A 160 -6.97 25.21 -1.18
N VAL A 161 -7.80 24.67 -0.30
CA VAL A 161 -8.47 25.46 0.74
C VAL A 161 -7.60 25.41 1.97
N ARG A 162 -6.55 26.22 1.95
CA ARG A 162 -5.66 26.47 3.10
C ARG A 162 -6.35 27.27 4.22
N SER A 163 -7.68 27.46 4.22
CA SER A 163 -8.34 28.46 5.09
C SER A 163 -9.51 28.01 5.98
N HIS A 164 -10.05 26.78 5.92
CA HIS A 164 -11.26 26.45 6.69
C HIS A 164 -11.21 25.14 7.51
N GLN A 165 -10.07 24.86 8.15
CA GLN A 165 -9.93 23.67 9.02
C GLN A 165 -10.82 23.66 10.29
N ARG A 166 -11.55 24.74 10.60
CA ARG A 166 -12.21 24.85 11.91
C ARG A 166 -13.70 24.48 11.93
N GLU A 167 -14.51 24.74 10.90
CA GLU A 167 -15.98 24.63 11.11
C GLU A 167 -16.81 23.91 10.04
N HIS A 168 -16.34 23.72 8.80
CA HIS A 168 -17.17 23.11 7.75
C HIS A 168 -16.40 22.11 6.88
N ALA A 169 -16.25 20.88 7.36
CA ALA A 169 -15.74 19.77 6.55
C ALA A 169 -16.65 19.50 5.32
N ASP A 170 -17.94 19.85 5.42
CA ASP A 170 -18.94 19.68 4.36
C ASP A 170 -18.67 20.49 3.09
N MET A 171 -17.85 21.57 3.18
CA MET A 171 -17.53 22.44 2.04
C MET A 171 -16.20 22.10 1.34
N LEU A 172 -15.45 21.09 1.79
CA LEU A 172 -14.10 20.78 1.28
C LEU A 172 -14.06 19.75 0.14
N VAL A 173 -15.21 19.19 -0.26
CA VAL A 173 -15.30 18.30 -1.43
C VAL A 173 -15.65 19.17 -2.63
N GLY A 174 -14.63 19.61 -3.37
CA GLY A 174 -14.84 20.14 -4.72
C GLY A 174 -15.49 19.07 -5.61
N VAL A 175 -16.14 19.50 -6.68
CA VAL A 175 -17.10 18.68 -7.46
C VAL A 175 -16.50 17.38 -8.03
N ASP A 176 -15.17 17.27 -8.12
CA ASP A 176 -14.44 16.09 -8.64
C ASP A 176 -13.47 15.45 -7.63
N CYS A 177 -13.69 15.66 -6.33
CA CYS A 177 -12.75 15.25 -5.29
C CYS A 177 -13.11 13.91 -4.61
N GLY A 178 -12.21 12.92 -4.69
CA GLY A 178 -12.40 11.62 -4.03
C GLY A 178 -12.03 11.58 -2.55
N ARG A 179 -11.46 12.65 -1.98
CA ARG A 179 -10.96 12.63 -0.60
C ARG A 179 -12.11 12.55 0.41
N ILE A 180 -12.13 11.48 1.20
CA ILE A 180 -13.16 11.25 2.21
C ILE A 180 -12.65 11.57 3.61
N TYR A 181 -13.43 12.35 4.37
CA TYR A 181 -13.09 12.69 5.75
C TYR A 181 -13.00 11.45 6.64
N GLY A 182 -11.92 11.34 7.43
CA GLY A 182 -11.71 10.22 8.35
C GLY A 182 -11.24 8.91 7.70
N LEU A 183 -11.19 8.86 6.36
CA LEU A 183 -10.70 7.70 5.61
C LEU A 183 -9.25 7.93 5.18
N GLY A 184 -8.31 7.50 6.02
CA GLY A 184 -6.88 7.60 5.71
C GLY A 184 -6.39 6.53 4.71
N PRO A 185 -5.17 6.70 4.16
CA PRO A 185 -4.58 5.78 3.17
C PRO A 185 -4.62 4.31 3.55
N SER A 186 -4.20 3.98 4.77
CA SER A 186 -4.21 2.61 5.28
C SER A 186 -5.59 1.94 5.26
N PHE A 187 -6.67 2.71 5.26
CA PHE A 187 -8.04 2.18 5.25
C PHE A 187 -8.64 2.19 3.86
N PHE A 188 -8.45 3.25 3.06
CA PHE A 188 -8.98 3.20 1.72
C PHE A 188 -8.25 2.17 0.84
N THR A 189 -6.96 1.88 1.05
CA THR A 189 -6.32 0.79 0.28
C THR A 189 -6.87 -0.58 0.66
N LYS A 190 -7.40 -0.75 1.88
CA LYS A 190 -8.12 -1.97 2.29
C LYS A 190 -9.49 -2.04 1.64
N TRP A 191 -10.18 -0.90 1.54
CA TRP A 191 -11.40 -0.78 0.75
C TRP A 191 -11.14 -1.17 -0.72
N LEU A 192 -10.16 -0.52 -1.37
CA LEU A 192 -9.80 -0.81 -2.76
C LEU A 192 -9.41 -2.28 -2.94
N GLN A 193 -8.63 -2.87 -2.03
CA GLN A 193 -8.27 -4.29 -2.14
C GLN A 193 -9.52 -5.19 -2.14
N VAL A 194 -10.35 -5.11 -1.10
CA VAL A 194 -11.52 -6.01 -0.98
C VAL A 194 -12.53 -5.76 -2.10
N ALA A 195 -12.76 -4.49 -2.43
CA ALA A 195 -13.70 -4.13 -3.48
C ALA A 195 -13.24 -4.60 -4.86
N THR A 196 -11.97 -4.41 -5.23
CA THR A 196 -11.46 -4.88 -6.53
C THR A 196 -11.36 -6.42 -6.59
N LEU A 197 -11.03 -7.09 -5.48
CA LEU A 197 -11.10 -8.55 -5.38
C LEU A 197 -12.49 -9.09 -5.67
N ALA A 198 -13.55 -8.39 -5.25
CA ALA A 198 -14.93 -8.80 -5.50
C ALA A 198 -15.27 -8.93 -7.00
N PHE A 199 -14.50 -8.30 -7.89
CA PHE A 199 -14.69 -8.35 -9.35
C PHE A 199 -13.66 -9.20 -10.09
N ALA A 200 -12.70 -9.83 -9.40
CA ALA A 200 -11.60 -10.52 -10.06
C ALA A 200 -12.11 -11.58 -11.08
N PRO A 201 -11.48 -11.70 -12.28
CA PRO A 201 -12.01 -12.48 -13.40
C PRO A 201 -12.22 -13.97 -13.13
N GLU A 202 -11.54 -14.50 -12.12
CA GLU A 202 -11.52 -15.93 -11.79
C GLU A 202 -12.88 -16.42 -11.25
N ASP A 203 -13.75 -15.50 -10.81
CA ASP A 203 -15.09 -15.77 -10.27
C ASP A 203 -16.26 -15.49 -11.25
N ARG A 204 -16.00 -15.47 -12.57
CA ARG A 204 -16.97 -15.16 -13.65
C ARG A 204 -18.23 -16.05 -13.73
N ALA A 205 -18.44 -17.01 -12.83
CA ALA A 205 -19.51 -18.00 -12.92
C ALA A 205 -20.85 -17.61 -12.27
N LEU A 206 -20.99 -16.42 -11.65
CA LEU A 206 -22.27 -16.05 -11.03
C LEU A 206 -23.17 -15.22 -11.95
N PRO A 207 -24.43 -15.65 -12.19
CA PRO A 207 -25.37 -14.93 -13.03
C PRO A 207 -25.81 -13.62 -12.36
N ARG A 208 -25.45 -12.48 -12.96
CA ARG A 208 -25.94 -11.16 -12.55
C ARG A 208 -27.44 -11.06 -12.80
N LYS A 209 -28.22 -10.86 -11.73
CA LYS A 209 -29.67 -10.62 -11.76
C LYS A 209 -30.06 -9.13 -11.76
N THR A 210 -29.17 -8.21 -12.13
CA THR A 210 -29.49 -6.77 -12.05
C THR A 210 -29.83 -6.20 -13.44
N THR A 211 -31.07 -5.75 -13.58
CA THR A 211 -31.68 -5.25 -14.82
C THR A 211 -31.42 -3.75 -15.08
N ARG A 212 -30.56 -3.07 -14.32
CA ARG A 212 -30.53 -1.59 -14.29
C ARG A 212 -29.25 -0.88 -14.77
N ARG A 213 -28.13 -1.56 -15.04
CA ARG A 213 -26.99 -0.96 -15.78
C ARG A 213 -26.25 -2.04 -16.60
N PRO A 214 -26.25 -1.97 -17.94
CA PRO A 214 -25.68 -3.02 -18.79
C PRO A 214 -24.18 -2.88 -19.08
N THR A 215 -23.46 -1.91 -18.50
CA THR A 215 -21.99 -1.95 -18.53
C THR A 215 -21.50 -2.81 -17.39
N ALA A 216 -21.39 -4.11 -17.65
CA ALA A 216 -20.59 -4.98 -16.82
C ALA A 216 -19.22 -4.33 -16.63
N LEU A 217 -18.89 -3.90 -15.41
CA LEU A 217 -17.52 -3.50 -15.11
C LEU A 217 -16.66 -4.74 -15.29
N ILE A 218 -15.89 -4.77 -16.39
CA ILE A 218 -14.90 -5.79 -16.68
C ILE A 218 -13.59 -5.23 -16.14
N PRO A 219 -13.00 -5.84 -15.10
CA PRO A 219 -11.69 -5.41 -14.61
C PRO A 219 -10.68 -5.47 -15.74
N GLN A 220 -9.97 -4.37 -15.96
CA GLN A 220 -8.82 -4.29 -16.86
C GLN A 220 -7.51 -4.44 -16.09
N TYR A 221 -7.55 -4.23 -14.78
CA TYR A 221 -6.41 -4.23 -13.88
C TYR A 221 -6.58 -5.27 -12.77
N PRO A 222 -5.46 -5.79 -12.22
CA PRO A 222 -5.51 -6.69 -11.08
C PRO A 222 -6.04 -5.98 -9.83
N PRO A 223 -6.44 -6.73 -8.79
CA PRO A 223 -6.85 -6.15 -7.53
C PRO A 223 -5.80 -5.20 -6.93
N ALA A 224 -6.26 -4.15 -6.26
CA ALA A 224 -5.38 -3.15 -5.67
C ALA A 224 -4.65 -3.72 -4.44
N PRO A 225 -3.32 -3.62 -4.33
CA PRO A 225 -2.60 -4.06 -3.14
C PRO A 225 -2.85 -3.13 -1.94
N MET A 226 -2.92 -3.70 -0.73
CA MET A 226 -2.99 -2.92 0.51
C MET A 226 -1.69 -2.18 0.80
N TRP A 227 -1.81 -0.99 1.37
CA TRP A 227 -0.66 -0.22 1.84
C TRP A 227 -0.95 0.47 3.18
N ASP A 228 -0.44 -0.11 4.26
CA ASP A 228 -0.53 0.45 5.62
C ASP A 228 0.83 0.55 6.32
N ASN A 229 0.82 1.05 7.56
CA ASN A 229 2.02 1.22 8.35
C ASN A 229 2.78 -0.09 8.60
N GLN A 230 2.11 -1.25 8.62
CA GLN A 230 2.79 -2.51 8.90
C GLN A 230 3.71 -2.88 7.73
N VAL A 231 3.22 -2.76 6.49
CA VAL A 231 4.06 -3.03 5.32
C VAL A 231 5.15 -1.98 5.13
N VAL A 232 4.90 -0.71 5.47
CA VAL A 232 5.95 0.32 5.45
C VAL A 232 7.05 0.04 6.45
N VAL A 233 6.71 -0.36 7.68
CA VAL A 233 7.70 -0.77 8.69
C VAL A 233 8.48 -2.00 8.21
N TRP A 234 7.77 -3.01 7.70
CA TRP A 234 8.41 -4.22 7.18
C TRP A 234 9.38 -3.90 6.03
N LEU A 235 8.98 -3.07 5.06
CA LEU A 235 9.85 -2.64 3.96
C LEU A 235 11.07 -1.83 4.46
N ALA A 236 10.89 -0.99 5.48
CA ALA A 236 12.00 -0.28 6.11
C ALA A 236 12.98 -1.23 6.81
N ASP A 237 12.52 -2.36 7.34
CA ASP A 237 13.38 -3.39 7.92
C ASP A 237 14.18 -4.12 6.82
N VAL A 238 13.50 -4.48 5.71
CA VAL A 238 14.16 -5.04 4.52
C VAL A 238 15.20 -4.08 3.96
N ALA A 239 14.89 -2.79 3.89
CA ALA A 239 15.82 -1.74 3.45
C ALA A 239 17.12 -1.74 4.28
N ARG A 240 17.00 -1.82 5.62
CA ARG A 240 18.18 -1.88 6.51
C ARG A 240 19.02 -3.13 6.27
N SER A 241 18.39 -4.28 6.00
CA SER A 241 19.12 -5.50 5.63
C SER A 241 19.78 -5.43 4.26
N VAL A 242 19.23 -4.67 3.31
CA VAL A 242 19.87 -4.41 2.00
C VAL A 242 21.11 -3.53 2.21
N ASP A 243 20.97 -2.42 2.92
CA ASP A 243 22.08 -1.51 3.20
C ASP A 243 23.25 -2.23 3.88
N GLN A 244 22.95 -3.01 4.94
CA GLN A 244 23.97 -3.75 5.68
C GLN A 244 24.76 -4.70 4.78
N ARG A 245 24.10 -5.45 3.90
CA ARG A 245 24.77 -6.39 2.99
C ARG A 245 25.70 -5.69 2.00
N ILE A 246 25.28 -4.54 1.46
CA ILE A 246 26.09 -3.77 0.51
C ILE A 246 27.34 -3.22 1.22
N PHE A 247 27.19 -2.62 2.41
CA PHE A 247 28.34 -2.14 3.18
C PHE A 247 29.32 -3.25 3.57
N GLU A 248 28.81 -4.43 3.93
CA GLU A 248 29.66 -5.60 4.22
C GLU A 248 30.44 -6.05 2.98
N GLN A 249 29.82 -6.04 1.79
CA GLN A 249 30.47 -6.36 0.53
C GLN A 249 31.56 -5.34 0.16
N GLU A 250 31.27 -4.04 0.25
CA GLU A 250 32.23 -2.97 -0.02
C GLU A 250 33.43 -3.00 0.94
N ARG A 251 33.16 -3.28 2.22
CA ARG A 251 34.21 -3.43 3.23
C ARG A 251 35.10 -4.64 2.94
N GLY A 252 34.51 -5.76 2.51
CA GLY A 252 35.23 -6.95 2.07
C GLY A 252 36.14 -6.65 0.88
N GLN A 253 35.63 -5.99 -0.16
CA GLN A 253 36.40 -5.62 -1.37
C GLN A 253 37.57 -4.69 -1.07
N THR A 254 37.41 -3.76 -0.13
CA THR A 254 38.46 -2.83 0.28
C THR A 254 39.63 -3.56 0.96
N LEU A 255 39.34 -4.57 1.79
CA LEU A 255 40.37 -5.37 2.46
C LEU A 255 41.16 -6.22 1.47
N PHE A 256 40.50 -6.86 0.50
CA PHE A 256 41.18 -7.65 -0.54
C PHE A 256 42.02 -6.79 -1.50
N SER A 257 41.66 -5.52 -1.71
CA SER A 257 42.42 -4.62 -2.58
C SER A 257 43.71 -4.10 -1.94
N GLN A 258 43.82 -4.11 -0.60
CA GLN A 258 45.04 -3.69 0.11
C GLN A 258 46.10 -4.79 0.24
N GLU A 259 45.74 -6.05 0.02
CA GLU A 259 46.68 -7.18 0.02
C GLU A 259 47.32 -7.46 -1.35
N SER A 260 47.32 -6.50 -2.28
CA SER A 260 48.24 -6.60 -3.42
C SER A 260 49.66 -6.60 -2.86
N PRO A 261 50.39 -7.72 -2.97
CA PRO A 261 51.72 -7.83 -2.40
C PRO A 261 52.57 -6.75 -3.08
N PHE A 262 53.20 -5.93 -2.26
CA PHE A 262 54.37 -5.17 -2.65
C PHE A 262 55.17 -6.02 -3.63
N SER A 263 55.12 -5.67 -4.92
CA SER A 263 56.09 -6.18 -5.86
C SER A 263 57.44 -5.79 -5.26
N PRO A 264 58.31 -6.76 -4.90
CA PRO A 264 59.59 -6.43 -4.34
C PRO A 264 60.29 -5.55 -5.36
N GLN A 265 60.47 -4.28 -5.01
CA GLN A 265 61.22 -3.36 -5.84
C GLN A 265 62.58 -3.98 -6.06
N GLY A 266 62.98 -3.99 -7.33
CA GLY A 266 64.28 -4.44 -7.78
C GLY A 266 65.43 -3.73 -7.07
N PRO A 267 66.67 -4.18 -7.32
CA PRO A 267 67.84 -3.76 -6.58
C PRO A 267 68.04 -2.24 -6.62
N PHE A 268 68.21 -1.70 -5.42
CA PHE A 268 68.76 -0.40 -5.05
C PHE A 268 69.55 0.31 -6.17
N SER A 269 69.01 1.43 -6.66
CA SER A 269 69.83 2.51 -7.23
C SER A 269 70.11 3.53 -6.11
N PRO A 270 71.38 3.77 -5.75
CA PRO A 270 71.74 4.85 -4.86
C PRO A 270 71.75 6.17 -5.63
N GLU A 271 71.56 7.27 -4.90
CA GLU A 271 71.67 8.68 -5.32
C GLU A 271 70.38 9.35 -5.84
N SER A 272 69.59 9.86 -4.89
CA SER A 272 68.96 11.16 -5.08
C SER A 272 68.83 11.92 -3.74
N PRO A 273 69.23 13.20 -3.70
CA PRO A 273 69.26 13.99 -2.48
C PRO A 273 67.86 14.49 -2.07
N PHE A 274 67.62 14.37 -0.77
CA PHE A 274 66.63 15.00 0.09
C PHE A 274 65.82 16.17 -0.52
N ARG A 275 64.50 15.99 -0.60
CA ARG A 275 63.51 17.09 -0.56
C ARG A 275 62.68 16.98 0.72
N PRO A 276 62.72 17.98 1.62
CA PRO A 276 61.82 18.05 2.75
C PRO A 276 60.50 18.70 2.33
N GLY A 277 59.37 18.02 2.52
CA GLY A 277 58.07 18.68 2.51
C GLY A 277 56.93 17.88 1.90
N ARG A 278 56.16 17.18 2.75
CA ARG A 278 54.69 17.06 2.74
C ARG A 278 54.27 15.85 3.59
N ALA A 279 54.34 16.03 4.91
CA ALA A 279 53.73 15.13 5.88
C ALA A 279 52.44 15.76 6.42
N ALA A 280 51.42 15.88 5.58
CA ALA A 280 50.06 16.27 5.97
C ALA A 280 49.09 16.04 4.81
N ASP A 281 48.66 14.80 4.55
CA ASP A 281 47.39 14.59 3.82
C ASP A 281 46.79 13.17 3.88
N GLN A 282 47.49 12.15 4.39
CA GLN A 282 46.97 10.76 4.36
C GLN A 282 46.13 10.32 5.57
N ARG A 283 45.64 11.25 6.42
CA ARG A 283 44.82 10.92 7.62
C ARG A 283 43.35 11.38 7.53
N ARG A 284 42.76 11.50 6.33
CA ARG A 284 41.38 12.02 6.17
C ARG A 284 40.30 11.06 5.67
N THR A 285 40.59 9.79 5.35
CA THR A 285 39.57 8.88 4.78
C THR A 285 38.96 7.85 5.74
N ALA A 286 39.37 7.79 7.00
CA ALA A 286 38.91 6.72 7.92
C ALA A 286 37.97 7.18 9.06
N THR A 287 37.53 8.44 9.10
CA THR A 287 36.83 9.00 10.28
C THR A 287 35.40 9.50 10.02
N VAL A 288 34.71 9.02 8.98
CA VAL A 288 33.35 9.52 8.64
C VAL A 288 32.20 8.70 9.26
N PHE A 289 32.45 7.52 9.85
CA PHE A 289 31.37 6.63 10.30
C PHE A 289 31.03 6.68 11.81
N SER A 290 31.63 7.59 12.57
CA SER A 290 31.41 7.67 14.03
C SER A 290 30.98 9.07 14.45
N GLY A 291 29.78 9.49 14.04
CA GLY A 291 29.24 10.81 14.37
C GLY A 291 27.76 10.77 14.74
N GLY A 292 27.46 10.50 16.02
CA GLY A 292 26.55 11.26 16.90
C GLY A 292 25.07 11.49 16.57
N GLU A 293 24.60 11.36 15.33
CA GLU A 293 23.19 11.54 14.97
C GLU A 293 22.74 10.29 14.23
N GLY A 294 21.60 9.72 14.63
CA GLY A 294 21.10 8.38 14.25
C GLY A 294 20.73 8.18 12.77
N TRP A 295 21.46 8.78 11.84
CA TRP A 295 21.40 8.52 10.42
C TRP A 295 22.26 7.30 10.09
N SER A 296 21.61 6.16 9.90
CA SER A 296 22.26 5.05 9.19
C SER A 296 22.45 5.48 7.74
N PRO A 297 23.68 5.39 7.18
CA PRO A 297 23.89 5.66 5.77
C PRO A 297 23.01 4.74 4.93
N THR A 298 22.38 5.30 3.90
CA THR A 298 21.43 4.60 3.05
C THR A 298 22.03 4.38 1.68
N THR A 299 21.96 3.15 1.18
CA THR A 299 22.28 2.84 -0.22
C THR A 299 21.13 3.26 -1.14
N PRO A 300 21.39 3.54 -2.44
CA PRO A 300 20.33 3.79 -3.42
C PRO A 300 19.26 2.70 -3.43
N GLU A 301 19.67 1.42 -3.32
CA GLU A 301 18.79 0.24 -3.30
C GLU A 301 17.90 0.22 -2.06
N GLY A 302 18.47 0.55 -0.89
CA GLY A 302 17.71 0.67 0.34
C GLY A 302 16.69 1.81 0.30
N ASP A 303 17.00 2.93 -0.37
CA ASP A 303 16.07 4.06 -0.49
C ASP A 303 14.81 3.73 -1.33
N LEU A 304 14.94 2.84 -2.32
CA LEU A 304 13.79 2.34 -3.11
C LEU A 304 12.73 1.64 -2.23
N LEU A 305 13.14 1.06 -1.11
CA LEU A 305 12.25 0.37 -0.16
C LEU A 305 11.71 1.29 0.96
N ARG A 306 12.31 2.47 1.15
CA ARG A 306 11.91 3.43 2.19
C ARG A 306 10.71 4.25 1.74
N MET A 307 9.52 3.71 1.99
CA MET A 307 8.25 4.29 1.57
C MET A 307 7.57 5.08 2.71
N ARG A 308 6.63 5.97 2.36
CA ARG A 308 5.93 6.85 3.29
C ARG A 308 4.45 6.74 2.97
N VAL A 309 3.63 6.41 3.96
CA VAL A 309 2.17 6.35 3.77
C VAL A 309 1.65 7.73 3.34
N ALA A 310 0.55 7.76 2.57
CA ALA A 310 -0.12 8.97 2.08
C ALA A 310 0.58 9.71 0.94
N ARG A 311 1.51 9.05 0.23
CA ARG A 311 2.27 9.61 -0.90
C ARG A 311 2.00 8.77 -2.14
N THR A 312 1.31 9.32 -3.13
CA THR A 312 0.95 8.58 -4.36
C THR A 312 2.16 8.10 -5.13
N ASP A 313 3.21 8.90 -5.22
CA ASP A 313 4.50 8.51 -5.79
C ASP A 313 5.13 7.30 -5.06
N HIS A 314 4.99 7.24 -3.74
CA HIS A 314 5.46 6.08 -2.97
C HIS A 314 4.51 4.88 -3.12
N TYR A 315 3.20 5.07 -3.31
CA TYR A 315 2.27 3.97 -3.63
C TYR A 315 2.56 3.39 -5.01
N ALA A 316 2.79 4.24 -6.01
CA ALA A 316 3.17 3.81 -7.35
C ALA A 316 4.45 2.96 -7.31
N ARG A 317 5.48 3.45 -6.59
CA ARG A 317 6.73 2.71 -6.36
C ARG A 317 6.48 1.37 -5.64
N TYR A 318 5.56 1.33 -4.68
CA TYR A 318 5.14 0.11 -4.00
C TYR A 318 4.50 -0.89 -4.97
N VAL A 319 3.54 -0.46 -5.78
CA VAL A 319 2.89 -1.32 -6.79
C VAL A 319 3.92 -1.86 -7.78
N SER A 320 4.82 -1.02 -8.29
CA SER A 320 5.90 -1.44 -9.20
C SER A 320 6.86 -2.45 -8.57
N LEU A 321 7.25 -2.24 -7.30
CA LEU A 321 8.08 -3.17 -6.54
C LEU A 321 7.40 -4.55 -6.43
N LEU A 322 6.12 -4.58 -6.07
CA LEU A 322 5.37 -5.82 -5.92
C LEU A 322 5.20 -6.55 -7.24
N SER A 323 4.87 -5.83 -8.33
CA SER A 323 4.80 -6.41 -9.68
C SER A 323 6.14 -6.98 -10.12
N ARG A 324 7.26 -6.30 -9.84
CA ARG A 324 8.61 -6.79 -10.15
C ARG A 324 8.94 -8.07 -9.37
N TRP A 325 8.61 -8.12 -8.08
CA TRP A 325 8.81 -9.32 -7.25
C TRP A 325 7.90 -10.48 -7.65
N GLY A 326 6.66 -10.21 -8.08
CA GLY A 326 5.67 -11.23 -8.46
C GLY A 326 5.83 -11.78 -9.88
N GLY A 327 6.34 -10.97 -10.81
CA GLY A 327 6.44 -11.29 -12.23
C GLY A 327 7.08 -12.65 -12.55
N PRO A 328 8.26 -12.99 -12.00
CA PRO A 328 8.90 -14.30 -12.20
C PRO A 328 8.07 -15.51 -11.73
N HIS A 329 7.05 -15.28 -10.89
CA HIS A 329 6.18 -16.30 -10.31
C HIS A 329 4.76 -16.26 -10.89
N GLY A 330 4.49 -15.39 -11.87
CA GLY A 330 3.14 -15.21 -12.43
C GLY A 330 2.14 -14.63 -11.43
N LEU A 331 2.61 -13.87 -10.43
CA LEU A 331 1.78 -13.26 -9.39
C LEU A 331 1.58 -11.77 -9.64
N ASP A 332 0.35 -11.29 -9.41
CA ASP A 332 0.05 -9.85 -9.41
C ASP A 332 0.50 -9.16 -8.11
N ALA A 333 0.49 -7.82 -8.11
CA ALA A 333 0.91 -7.03 -6.96
C ALA A 333 0.09 -7.32 -5.69
N SER A 334 -1.23 -7.53 -5.79
CA SER A 334 -2.07 -7.85 -4.62
C SER A 334 -1.72 -9.22 -4.04
N GLN A 335 -1.44 -10.22 -4.88
CA GLN A 335 -1.02 -11.55 -4.44
C GLN A 335 0.36 -11.56 -3.76
N VAL A 336 1.29 -10.70 -4.18
CA VAL A 336 2.58 -10.49 -3.48
C VAL A 336 2.36 -9.77 -2.15
N CYS A 337 1.52 -8.73 -2.15
CA CYS A 337 1.12 -8.01 -0.94
C CYS A 337 0.55 -8.96 0.13
N ASP A 338 -0.27 -9.94 -0.25
CA ASP A 338 -0.82 -10.93 0.69
C ASP A 338 0.25 -11.79 1.35
N ARG A 339 1.28 -12.19 0.59
CA ARG A 339 2.43 -12.95 1.11
C ARG A 339 3.28 -12.12 2.05
N ILE A 340 3.38 -10.80 1.83
CA ILE A 340 4.01 -9.91 2.81
C ILE A 340 3.19 -9.85 4.09
N TYR A 341 1.87 -9.69 4.00
CA TYR A 341 1.01 -9.69 5.20
C TYR A 341 0.98 -11.05 5.92
N ARG A 342 1.19 -12.14 5.18
CA ARG A 342 1.40 -13.48 5.75
C ARG A 342 2.62 -13.50 6.67
N LEU A 343 3.76 -12.96 6.23
CA LEU A 343 4.97 -12.83 7.03
C LEU A 343 4.78 -11.89 8.23
N ILE A 344 4.17 -10.72 8.01
CA ILE A 344 3.94 -9.72 9.06
C ILE A 344 3.05 -10.27 10.18
N ARG A 345 1.95 -10.93 9.81
CA ARG A 345 0.91 -11.37 10.76
C ARG A 345 1.15 -12.78 11.29
N ARG A 346 2.09 -13.53 10.71
CA ARG A 346 2.28 -14.97 10.95
C ARG A 346 0.98 -15.75 10.81
N ASP A 347 0.14 -15.33 9.87
CA ASP A 347 -1.12 -16.00 9.59
C ASP A 347 -0.79 -17.35 8.93
N GLY A 348 -1.59 -18.42 9.09
CA GLY A 348 -1.46 -19.66 8.30
C GLY A 348 -0.32 -20.61 8.64
N GLU A 349 0.53 -20.24 9.60
CA GLU A 349 1.17 -21.28 10.41
C GLU A 349 0.04 -22.01 11.15
N PRO A 350 0.00 -23.36 11.13
CA PRO A 350 -0.90 -24.10 12.00
C PRO A 350 -0.59 -23.60 13.40
N ARG A 351 -1.54 -22.92 14.06
CA ARG A 351 -1.36 -22.60 15.48
C ARG A 351 -1.09 -23.93 16.13
N SER A 352 0.14 -24.14 16.59
CA SER A 352 0.47 -25.22 17.49
C SER A 352 -0.59 -25.17 18.56
N ARG A 353 -1.54 -26.10 18.51
CA ARG A 353 -2.57 -26.26 19.54
C ARG A 353 -1.79 -26.79 20.73
N VAL A 354 -1.10 -25.91 21.44
CA VAL A 354 -0.65 -26.19 22.79
C VAL A 354 -1.96 -26.28 23.58
N ALA A 355 -2.32 -27.52 23.90
CA ALA A 355 -3.50 -27.91 24.65
C ALA A 355 -3.42 -27.41 26.09
#